data_AF-U2YFS8-F1
#
_entry.id   AF-U2YFS8-F1
#
_cell.length_a   1.000
_cell.length_b   1.000
_cell.length_c   1.000
_cell.angle_alpha   90.00
_cell.angle_beta   90.00
_cell.angle_gamma   90.00
#
_symmetry.space_group_name_H-M   'P 1'
#
loop_
_entity.id
_entity.type
_entity.pdbx_description
1 polymer ?
#
loop_
_entity_poly.entity_id
_entity_poly.type
_entity_poly.pdbx_seq_one_letter_code
_entity_poly.pdbx_strand_id
1 'polypeptide(L)'
;MTAVAALATALFGLEVVVILACTAVLAWLVARDTTHLLYPEGIRWLAATLAVTAAATTLDLCHMTGAFGSAAADVIAEATYAVAAAFAVGSMWYFARDFVRTENRTFDGADVRDRESDDGGFEDA
;
A
#
# COMPACT_ATOMS: atom_id res chain seq x y z
N MET A 1 -2.71 14.59 34.05
CA MET A 1 -1.82 14.00 33.02
C MET A 1 -0.40 14.38 33.36
N THR A 2 0.54 13.43 33.41
CA THR A 2 1.98 13.73 33.66
C THR A 2 2.64 14.29 32.40
N ALA A 3 3.76 15.00 32.53
CA ALA A 3 4.50 15.53 31.36
C ALA A 3 4.93 14.41 30.38
N VAL A 4 5.28 13.23 30.93
CA VAL A 4 5.62 12.05 30.13
C VAL A 4 4.40 11.53 29.35
N ALA A 5 3.23 11.45 29.98
CA ALA A 5 2.01 11.02 29.30
C ALA A 5 1.60 12.00 28.18
N ALA A 6 1.75 13.31 28.42
CA ALA A 6 1.49 14.32 27.40
C ALA A 6 2.42 14.19 26.19
N LEU A 7 3.71 13.98 26.43
CA LEU A 7 4.70 13.77 25.37
C LEU A 7 4.40 12.49 24.57
N ALA A 8 4.05 11.40 25.24
CA ALA A 8 3.69 10.14 24.58
C ALA A 8 2.48 10.30 23.66
N THR A 9 1.41 10.96 24.12
CA THR A 9 0.23 11.23 23.28
C THR A 9 0.57 12.14 22.10
N ALA A 10 1.44 13.14 22.29
CA ALA A 10 1.86 14.03 21.21
C ALA A 10 2.67 13.31 20.12
N LEU A 11 3.63 12.45 20.54
CA LEU A 11 4.41 11.62 19.62
C LEU A 11 3.51 10.64 18.86
N PHE A 12 2.59 9.97 19.56
CA PHE A 12 1.62 9.09 18.94
C PHE A 12 0.74 9.84 17.93
N GLY A 13 0.27 11.04 18.28
CA GLY A 13 -0.48 11.90 17.34
C GLY A 13 0.31 12.24 16.08
N LEU A 14 1.61 12.50 16.20
CA LEU A 14 2.50 12.71 15.05
C LEU A 14 2.62 11.45 14.18
N GLU A 15 2.74 10.27 14.79
CA GLU A 15 2.78 9.00 14.07
C GLU A 15 1.49 8.77 13.25
N VAL A 16 0.32 9.06 13.83
CA VAL A 16 -0.97 8.98 13.09
C VAL A 16 -0.97 9.90 11.87
N VAL A 17 -0.49 11.14 12.00
CA VAL A 17 -0.40 12.09 10.88
C VAL A 17 0.53 11.57 9.78
N VAL A 18 1.67 10.98 10.16
CA VAL A 18 2.60 10.39 9.19
C VAL A 18 1.95 9.23 8.45
N ILE A 19 1.26 8.32 9.16
CA ILE A 19 0.57 7.18 8.55
C ILE A 19 -0.54 7.67 7.59
N LEU A 20 -1.32 8.68 7.97
CA LEU A 20 -2.33 9.28 7.11
C LEU A 20 -1.71 9.91 5.86
N ALA A 21 -0.58 10.61 5.99
CA ALA A 21 0.14 11.19 4.85
C ALA A 21 0.65 10.10 3.90
N CYS A 22 1.27 9.05 4.42
CA CYS A 22 1.70 7.89 3.62
C CYS A 22 0.53 7.22 2.91
N THR A 23 -0.61 7.06 3.60
CA THR A 23 -1.84 6.50 3.03
C THR A 23 -2.36 7.37 1.89
N ALA A 24 -2.40 8.69 2.07
CA ALA A 24 -2.86 9.62 1.04
C ALA A 24 -1.95 9.63 -0.19
N VAL A 25 -0.63 9.64 0.01
CA VAL A 25 0.35 9.55 -1.08
C VAL A 25 0.18 8.25 -1.86
N LEU A 26 0.07 7.12 -1.17
CA LEU A 26 -0.08 5.83 -1.84
C LEU A 26 -1.43 5.72 -2.57
N ALA A 27 -2.53 6.18 -1.95
CA ALA A 27 -3.84 6.23 -2.59
C ALA A 27 -3.83 7.12 -3.85
N TRP A 28 -3.14 8.25 -3.79
CA TRP A 28 -2.97 9.14 -4.94
C TRP A 28 -2.16 8.50 -6.07
N LEU A 29 -1.04 7.83 -5.74
CA LEU A 29 -0.24 7.09 -6.72
C LEU A 29 -1.06 5.99 -7.39
N VAL A 30 -1.80 5.21 -6.60
CA VAL A 30 -2.69 4.17 -7.12
C VAL A 30 -3.77 4.76 -8.00
N ALA A 31 -4.39 5.88 -7.63
CA ALA A 31 -5.44 6.50 -8.44
C ALA A 31 -4.93 7.08 -9.76
N ARG A 32 -3.71 7.63 -9.77
CA ARG A 32 -3.14 8.32 -10.92
C ARG A 32 -2.51 7.39 -11.95
N ASP A 33 -1.73 6.40 -11.49
CA ASP A 33 -0.80 5.64 -12.36
C ASP A 33 -1.08 4.13 -12.38
N THR A 34 -2.34 3.71 -12.28
CA THR A 34 -2.73 2.27 -12.28
C THR A 34 -2.12 1.45 -13.43
N THR A 35 -1.88 2.06 -14.59
CA THR A 35 -1.38 1.39 -15.80
C THR A 35 0.14 1.18 -15.81
N HIS A 36 0.90 1.87 -14.95
CA HIS A 36 2.37 1.80 -14.91
C HIS A 36 2.91 1.02 -13.69
N LEU A 37 2.03 0.48 -12.86
CA LEU A 37 2.43 -0.30 -11.69
C LEU A 37 2.88 -1.70 -12.10
N LEU A 38 4.10 -2.08 -11.70
CA LEU A 38 4.65 -3.42 -11.94
C LEU A 38 3.82 -4.53 -11.25
N TYR A 39 3.22 -4.20 -10.10
CA TYR A 39 2.49 -5.12 -9.23
C TYR A 39 1.17 -4.49 -8.74
N PRO A 40 0.19 -4.28 -9.63
CA PRO A 40 -0.98 -3.46 -9.32
C PRO A 40 -1.84 -4.05 -8.19
N GLU A 41 -2.02 -5.38 -8.15
CA GLU A 41 -2.73 -6.05 -7.06
C GLU A 41 -1.98 -5.92 -5.73
N GLY A 42 -0.68 -6.25 -5.69
CA GLY A 42 0.13 -6.14 -4.47
C GLY A 42 0.10 -4.74 -3.86
N ILE A 43 0.19 -3.71 -4.72
CA ILE A 43 0.14 -2.31 -4.30
C ILE A 43 -1.27 -1.92 -3.79
N ARG A 44 -2.35 -2.43 -4.39
CA ARG A 44 -3.72 -2.20 -3.87
C ARG A 44 -3.92 -2.80 -2.48
N TRP A 45 -3.42 -4.01 -2.23
CA TRP A 45 -3.48 -4.63 -0.91
C TRP A 45 -2.60 -3.90 0.11
N LEU A 46 -1.44 -3.39 -0.31
CA LEU A 46 -0.61 -2.53 0.53
C LEU A 46 -1.31 -1.20 0.88
N ALA A 47 -1.97 -0.57 -0.10
CA ALA A 47 -2.76 0.64 0.15
C ALA A 47 -3.93 0.39 1.10
N ALA A 48 -4.63 -0.74 0.95
CA ALA A 48 -5.68 -1.16 1.87
C ALA A 48 -5.12 -1.40 3.28
N THR A 49 -3.95 -2.03 3.40
CA THR A 49 -3.26 -2.24 4.69
C THR A 49 -3.01 -0.92 5.39
N LEU A 50 -2.45 0.07 4.69
CA LEU A 50 -2.17 1.40 5.22
C LEU A 50 -3.44 2.14 5.62
N ALA A 51 -4.51 2.08 4.81
CA ALA A 51 -5.79 2.70 5.14
C ALA A 51 -6.43 2.11 6.40
N VAL A 52 -6.41 0.79 6.54
CA VAL A 52 -6.93 0.10 7.73
C VAL A 52 -6.07 0.41 8.96
N THR A 53 -4.75 0.43 8.81
CA THR A 53 -3.83 0.83 9.89
C THR A 53 -4.10 2.27 10.32
N ALA A 54 -4.25 3.20 9.38
CA ALA A 54 -4.56 4.60 9.66
C ALA A 54 -5.88 4.75 10.44
N ALA A 55 -6.89 3.96 10.09
CA ALA A 55 -8.16 3.93 10.82
C ALA A 55 -7.98 3.42 12.25
N ALA A 56 -7.26 2.32 12.45
CA ALA A 56 -6.98 1.75 13.78
C ALA A 56 -6.22 2.75 14.67
N THR A 57 -5.13 3.34 14.16
CA THR A 57 -4.31 4.30 14.91
C THR A 57 -5.07 5.59 15.23
N THR A 58 -5.99 6.01 14.36
CA THR A 58 -6.85 7.17 14.62
C THR A 58 -7.84 6.88 15.75
N LEU A 59 -8.43 5.67 15.77
CA LEU A 59 -9.31 5.25 16.86
C LEU A 59 -8.57 5.21 18.20
N ASP A 60 -7.35 4.68 18.22
CA ASP A 60 -6.50 4.67 19.42
C ASP A 60 -6.20 6.09 19.91
N LEU A 61 -5.87 7.02 18.99
CA LEU A 61 -5.57 8.41 19.36
C LEU A 61 -6.81 9.08 19.96
N CYS A 62 -7.99 8.82 19.40
CA CYS A 62 -9.24 9.33 19.94
C CYS A 62 -9.56 8.72 21.31
N HIS A 63 -9.22 7.45 21.56
CA HIS A 63 -9.36 6.84 22.87
C HIS A 63 -8.39 7.47 23.89
N MET A 64 -7.11 7.60 23.54
CA MET A 64 -6.07 8.20 24.40
C MET A 64 -6.38 9.65 24.79
N THR A 65 -7.04 10.40 23.90
CA THR A 65 -7.44 11.80 24.14
C THR A 65 -8.81 11.92 24.82
N GLY A 66 -9.50 10.80 25.07
CA GLY A 66 -10.84 10.78 25.66
C GLY A 66 -11.94 11.31 24.73
N ALA A 67 -11.67 11.43 23.43
CA ALA A 67 -12.64 11.88 22.44
C ALA A 67 -13.77 10.86 22.22
N PHE A 68 -13.50 9.57 22.41
CA PHE A 68 -14.50 8.51 22.44
C PHE A 68 -14.45 7.76 23.77
N GLY A 69 -15.54 7.82 24.53
CA GLY A 69 -15.62 7.27 25.90
C GLY A 69 -16.03 5.80 25.99
N SER A 70 -15.90 5.00 24.93
CA SER A 70 -16.39 3.60 24.93
C SER A 70 -15.26 2.58 24.81
N ALA A 71 -15.26 1.59 25.69
CA ALA A 71 -14.39 0.40 25.63
C ALA A 71 -14.58 -0.43 24.34
N ALA A 72 -15.67 -0.20 23.61
CA ALA A 72 -15.90 -0.79 22.29
C ALA A 72 -14.89 -0.27 21.25
N ALA A 73 -14.37 0.95 21.39
CA ALA A 73 -13.39 1.51 20.48
C ALA A 73 -12.07 0.71 20.48
N ASP A 74 -11.63 0.22 21.64
CA ASP A 74 -10.40 -0.55 21.79
C ASP A 74 -10.49 -1.91 21.09
N VAL A 75 -11.61 -2.61 21.29
CA VAL A 75 -11.89 -3.90 20.62
C VAL A 75 -11.96 -3.71 19.10
N ILE A 76 -12.55 -2.60 18.64
CA ILE A 76 -12.61 -2.27 17.21
C ILE A 76 -11.21 -1.97 16.69
N ALA A 77 -10.41 -1.17 17.39
CA ALA A 77 -9.04 -0.86 16.98
C ALA A 77 -8.17 -2.12 16.87
N GLU A 78 -8.23 -3.01 17.87
CA GLU A 78 -7.51 -4.28 17.88
C GLU A 78 -7.94 -5.20 16.73
N ALA A 79 -9.24 -5.34 16.50
CA ALA A 79 -9.77 -6.08 15.35
C ALA A 79 -9.33 -5.45 14.02
N THR A 80 -9.25 -4.12 13.95
CA THR A 80 -8.81 -3.39 12.76
C THR A 80 -7.32 -3.64 12.47
N TYR A 81 -6.46 -3.72 13.49
CA TYR A 81 -5.07 -4.14 13.30
C TYR A 81 -4.93 -5.58 12.80
N ALA A 82 -5.77 -6.50 13.29
CA ALA A 82 -5.78 -7.87 12.78
C ALA A 82 -6.15 -7.92 11.28
N VAL A 83 -7.10 -7.09 10.85
CA VAL A 83 -7.45 -6.93 9.42
C VAL A 83 -6.28 -6.32 8.63
N ALA A 84 -5.62 -5.29 9.17
CA ALA A 84 -4.43 -4.72 8.54
C ALA A 84 -3.33 -5.77 8.35
N ALA A 85 -3.08 -6.61 9.35
CA ALA A 85 -2.10 -7.70 9.26
C ALA A 85 -2.46 -8.70 8.17
N ALA A 86 -3.74 -9.07 8.04
CA ALA A 86 -4.20 -9.94 6.96
C ALA A 86 -3.98 -9.32 5.57
N PHE A 87 -4.23 -8.02 5.43
CA PHE A 87 -3.96 -7.29 4.19
C PHE A 87 -2.46 -7.19 3.89
N ALA A 88 -1.62 -7.04 4.92
CA ALA A 88 -0.17 -7.02 4.76
C ALA A 88 0.33 -8.37 4.22
N VAL A 89 -0.10 -9.49 4.81
CA VAL A 89 0.24 -10.84 4.34
C VAL A 89 -0.28 -11.06 2.91
N GLY A 90 -1.51 -10.61 2.62
CA GLY A 90 -2.07 -10.65 1.27
C GLY A 90 -1.19 -9.88 0.27
N SER A 91 -0.76 -8.67 0.61
CA SER A 91 0.12 -7.86 -0.24
C SER A 91 1.44 -8.56 -0.53
N MET A 92 2.09 -9.14 0.49
CA MET A 92 3.34 -9.89 0.34
C MET A 92 3.16 -11.12 -0.55
N TRP A 93 2.05 -11.83 -0.40
CA TRP A 93 1.74 -12.98 -1.25
C TRP A 93 1.57 -12.57 -2.72
N TYR A 94 0.86 -11.47 -3.00
CA TYR A 94 0.72 -10.95 -4.37
C TYR A 94 2.06 -10.51 -4.94
N PHE A 95 2.89 -9.79 -4.19
CA PHE A 95 4.23 -9.42 -4.62
C PHE A 95 5.09 -10.65 -4.93
N ALA A 96 5.10 -11.67 -4.06
CA ALA A 96 5.86 -12.89 -4.27
C ALA A 96 5.35 -13.68 -5.49
N ARG A 97 4.03 -13.80 -5.63
CA ARG A 97 3.39 -14.47 -6.78
C ARG A 97 3.73 -13.77 -8.09
N ASP A 98 3.64 -12.44 -8.13
CA ASP A 98 3.89 -11.70 -9.35
C ASP A 98 5.38 -11.62 -9.68
N PHE A 99 6.27 -11.59 -8.69
CA PHE A 99 7.71 -11.72 -8.90
C PHE A 99 8.05 -13.03 -9.64
N VAL A 100 7.57 -14.17 -9.15
CA VAL A 100 7.76 -15.49 -9.79
C VAL A 100 7.15 -15.54 -11.20
N ARG A 101 5.99 -14.91 -11.40
CA ARG A 101 5.33 -14.88 -12.73
C ARG A 101 6.04 -13.98 -13.73
N THR A 102 6.72 -12.93 -13.27
CA THR A 102 7.45 -12.01 -14.13
C THR A 102 8.69 -12.68 -14.71
N GLU A 103 9.37 -13.53 -13.94
CA GLU A 103 10.48 -14.37 -14.44
C GLU A 103 10.03 -15.30 -15.58
N ASN A 104 8.84 -15.90 -15.46
CA ASN A 104 8.27 -16.74 -16.52
C ASN A 104 7.88 -15.96 -17.78
N ARG A 105 7.46 -14.69 -17.67
CA ARG A 105 7.17 -13.84 -18.86
C ARG A 105 8.42 -13.40 -19.62
N THR A 106 9.57 -13.32 -18.94
CA THR A 106 10.82 -12.90 -19.57
C THR A 106 11.44 -14.02 -20.42
N PHE A 107 11.05 -15.29 -20.17
CA PHE A 107 11.48 -16.44 -20.98
C PHE A 107 10.50 -16.83 -22.10
N ASP A 108 9.22 -16.47 -22.00
CA ASP A 108 8.17 -16.88 -22.96
C ASP A 108 7.67 -15.73 -23.87
N GLY A 109 8.23 -14.53 -23.75
CA GLY A 109 7.68 -13.33 -24.40
C GLY A 109 8.70 -12.38 -25.03
N ALA A 110 9.95 -12.82 -25.23
CA ALA A 110 10.85 -12.15 -26.17
C ALA A 110 10.47 -12.57 -27.59
N ASP A 111 9.27 -12.20 -28.02
CA ASP A 111 8.97 -12.06 -29.44
C ASP A 111 9.70 -10.80 -29.91
N VAL A 112 11.02 -10.96 -30.09
CA VAL A 112 11.91 -10.02 -30.78
C VAL A 112 11.94 -10.37 -32.27
N ARG A 113 10.88 -10.98 -32.78
CA ARG A 113 10.62 -11.16 -34.21
C ARG A 113 9.35 -10.39 -34.55
N ASP A 114 9.31 -9.82 -35.75
CA ASP A 114 8.20 -9.06 -36.33
C ASP A 114 8.10 -7.56 -35.98
N ARG A 115 9.25 -6.91 -35.86
CA ARG A 115 9.45 -5.60 -36.53
C ARG A 115 10.57 -5.70 -37.56
N GLU A 116 10.41 -6.64 -38.50
CA GLU A 116 10.89 -6.41 -39.86
C GLU A 116 9.99 -5.30 -40.43
N SER A 117 10.42 -4.05 -40.21
CA SER A 117 9.93 -2.91 -40.97
C SER A 117 10.41 -3.13 -42.39
N ASP A 118 9.48 -3.58 -43.23
CA ASP A 118 9.58 -3.81 -44.66
C ASP A 118 9.76 -2.49 -45.43
N ASP A 119 10.84 -1.75 -45.13
CA ASP A 119 11.11 -0.46 -45.78
C ASP A 119 12.63 -0.20 -45.84
N GLY A 120 13.21 -0.32 -47.04
CA GLY A 120 14.56 0.17 -47.34
C GLY A 120 15.51 -0.78 -48.06
N GLY A 121 15.07 -1.45 -49.13
CA GLY A 121 15.98 -2.08 -50.09
C GLY A 121 16.86 -1.03 -50.78
N PHE A 122 18.18 -1.17 -50.66
CA PHE A 122 19.19 -0.35 -51.37
C PHE A 122 19.35 -0.79 -52.84
N GLU A 123 18.26 -1.03 -53.57
CA GLU A 123 18.31 -1.66 -54.90
C GLU A 123 18.00 -0.72 -56.08
N ASP A 124 17.74 0.58 -55.86
CA ASP A 124 17.63 1.56 -56.96
C ASP A 124 18.90 2.44 -57.07
N ALA A 125 20.01 1.82 -57.46
CA ALA A 125 21.23 2.49 -57.90
C ALA A 125 21.52 2.21 -59.39
#